data_AF-A0A957HDQ8-F1
#
_entry.id   AF-A0A957HDQ8-F1
#
_cell.length_a   1.000
_cell.length_b   1.000
_cell.length_c   1.000
_cell.angle_alpha   90.00
_cell.angle_beta   90.00
_cell.angle_gamma   90.00
#
_symmetry.space_group_name_H-M   'P 1'
#
loop_
_entity.id
_entity.type
_entity.pdbx_description
1 polymer ?
#
loop_
_entity_poly.entity_id
_entity_poly.type
_entity_poly.pdbx_seq_one_letter_code
_entity_poly.pdbx_strand_id
1 'polypeptide(L)'
;RFDPKRESYRKFQTSYERFQVAFVAFFLGLHIITLTQYDNPDSVVRLILLGMGLFFAAIGNDMGRYRQTFFMGIRTPWTLADERVWKQTHRIAARWFVLVGIAVALMALLLPIPVAGVLSFVLLMVLVVGVYAYSYLLFRRTNA
;
A
#
# COMPACT_ATOMS: atom_id res chain seq x y z
N ARG A 1 -30.40 7.67 -4.04
CA ARG A 1 -29.42 8.74 -3.75
C ARG A 1 -28.15 8.05 -3.23
N PHE A 2 -27.18 7.75 -4.10
CA PHE A 2 -26.21 6.64 -3.92
C PHE A 2 -24.88 6.96 -3.22
N ASP A 3 -24.55 8.21 -2.87
CA ASP A 3 -23.37 8.51 -2.02
C ASP A 3 -23.48 9.95 -1.47
N PRO A 4 -23.61 10.16 -0.14
CA PRO A 4 -23.72 11.49 0.46
C PRO A 4 -22.41 12.31 0.48
N LYS A 5 -21.25 11.73 0.15
CA LYS A 5 -19.93 12.43 0.15
C LYS A 5 -19.39 12.80 -1.24
N ARG A 6 -20.27 12.95 -2.24
CA ARG A 6 -19.93 13.23 -3.65
C ARG A 6 -19.11 14.50 -3.90
N GLU A 7 -19.21 15.52 -3.03
CA GLU A 7 -18.45 16.77 -3.18
C GLU A 7 -16.95 16.63 -2.87
N SER A 8 -16.55 15.61 -2.11
CA SER A 8 -15.14 15.40 -1.76
C SER A 8 -14.30 14.93 -2.96
N TYR A 9 -14.93 14.30 -3.97
CA TYR A 9 -14.25 13.79 -5.17
C TYR A 9 -13.59 14.88 -5.99
N ARG A 10 -14.23 16.05 -6.15
CA ARG A 10 -13.71 17.14 -7.00
C ARG A 10 -12.42 17.75 -6.47
N LYS A 11 -12.18 17.68 -5.16
CA LYS A 11 -10.92 18.12 -4.52
C LYS A 11 -9.86 17.02 -4.47
N PHE A 12 -10.24 15.76 -4.71
CA PHE A 12 -9.35 14.59 -4.64
C PHE A 12 -8.96 14.02 -6.01
N GLN A 13 -9.65 14.44 -7.07
CA GLN A 13 -9.47 13.95 -8.44
C GLN A 13 -8.01 14.04 -8.89
N THR A 14 -7.32 15.16 -8.68
CA THR A 14 -5.91 15.32 -9.09
C THR A 14 -4.94 14.42 -8.31
N SER A 15 -5.19 14.14 -7.03
CA SER A 15 -4.36 13.18 -6.27
C SER A 15 -4.64 11.74 -6.69
N TYR A 16 -5.90 11.44 -7.01
CA TYR A 16 -6.31 10.14 -7.52
C TYR A 16 -5.76 9.87 -8.92
N GLU A 17 -5.82 10.85 -9.82
CA GLU A 17 -5.25 10.78 -11.17
C GLU A 17 -3.73 10.56 -11.12
N ARG A 18 -3.00 11.29 -10.26
CA ARG A 18 -1.56 11.06 -10.05
C ARG A 18 -1.27 9.65 -9.56
N PHE A 19 -2.07 9.14 -8.62
CA PHE A 19 -1.96 7.77 -8.16
C PHE A 19 -2.20 6.77 -9.29
N GLN A 20 -3.25 6.96 -10.10
CA GLN A 20 -3.56 6.08 -11.23
C GLN A 20 -2.45 6.10 -12.29
N VAL A 21 -1.94 7.27 -12.64
CA VAL A 21 -0.82 7.40 -13.60
C VAL A 21 0.43 6.71 -13.05
N ALA A 22 0.76 6.91 -11.78
CA ALA A 22 1.88 6.22 -11.14
C ALA A 22 1.68 4.69 -11.10
N PHE A 23 0.46 4.23 -10.84
CA PHE A 23 0.10 2.82 -10.84
C PHE A 23 0.28 2.21 -12.24
N VAL A 24 -0.26 2.83 -13.28
CA VAL A 24 -0.12 2.36 -14.67
C VAL A 24 1.35 2.38 -15.09
N ALA A 25 2.08 3.45 -14.80
CA ALA A 25 3.51 3.56 -15.12
C ALA A 25 4.33 2.47 -14.42
N PHE A 26 4.00 2.14 -13.17
CA PHE A 26 4.66 1.07 -12.42
C PHE A 26 4.47 -0.29 -13.10
N PHE A 27 3.23 -0.67 -13.41
CA PHE A 27 2.96 -1.96 -14.07
C PHE A 27 3.54 -2.02 -15.48
N LEU A 28 3.52 -0.91 -16.22
CA LEU A 28 4.18 -0.82 -17.51
C LEU A 28 5.70 -1.05 -17.38
N GLY A 29 6.33 -0.46 -16.37
CA GLY A 29 7.74 -0.66 -16.07
C GLY A 29 8.06 -2.12 -15.74
N LEU A 30 7.25 -2.79 -14.91
CA LEU A 30 7.41 -4.22 -14.63
C LEU A 30 7.29 -5.08 -15.91
N HIS A 31 6.36 -4.72 -16.79
CA HIS A 31 6.17 -5.42 -18.06
C HIS A 31 7.37 -5.27 -18.99
N ILE A 32 7.90 -4.04 -19.11
CA ILE A 32 9.13 -3.77 -19.88
C ILE A 32 10.30 -4.57 -19.31
N ILE A 33 10.49 -4.58 -17.99
CA ILE A 33 11.57 -5.36 -17.32
C ILE A 33 11.46 -6.85 -17.65
N THR A 34 10.24 -7.38 -17.64
CA THR A 34 9.99 -8.80 -17.94
C THR A 34 10.35 -9.14 -19.39
N LEU A 35 10.06 -8.23 -20.33
CA LEU A 35 10.39 -8.39 -21.74
C LEU A 35 11.89 -8.26 -22.01
N THR A 36 12.58 -7.34 -21.33
CA THR A 36 14.01 -7.07 -21.57
C THR A 36 14.96 -8.01 -20.84
N GLN A 37 14.51 -8.72 -19.81
CA GLN A 37 15.32 -9.62 -19.00
C GLN A 37 14.81 -11.07 -19.05
N TYR A 38 14.15 -11.45 -20.15
CA TYR A 38 13.51 -12.77 -20.27
C TYR A 38 14.50 -13.94 -20.13
N ASP A 39 15.78 -13.70 -20.42
CA ASP A 39 16.88 -14.66 -20.35
C ASP A 39 17.47 -14.81 -18.94
N ASN A 40 17.13 -13.90 -18.01
CA ASN A 40 17.60 -13.91 -16.64
C ASN A 40 16.43 -13.83 -15.64
N PRO A 41 15.75 -14.96 -15.35
CA PRO A 41 14.58 -15.02 -14.48
C PRO A 41 14.86 -14.47 -13.08
N ASP A 42 16.05 -14.71 -12.56
CA ASP A 42 16.48 -14.22 -11.24
C ASP A 42 16.53 -12.69 -11.24
N SER A 43 17.15 -12.07 -12.24
CA SER A 43 17.18 -10.60 -12.35
C SER A 43 15.77 -10.02 -12.49
N VAL A 44 14.87 -10.66 -13.24
CA VAL A 44 13.45 -10.25 -13.34
C VAL A 44 12.79 -10.24 -11.97
N VAL A 45 12.84 -11.35 -11.23
CA VAL A 45 12.21 -11.46 -9.91
C VAL A 45 12.78 -10.44 -8.93
N ARG A 46 14.10 -10.23 -8.96
CA ARG A 46 14.78 -9.24 -8.11
C ARG A 46 14.29 -7.82 -8.39
N LEU A 47 14.22 -7.43 -9.66
CA LEU A 47 13.74 -6.10 -10.07
C LEU A 47 12.26 -5.91 -9.75
N ILE A 48 11.44 -6.95 -9.90
CA ILE A 48 10.03 -6.92 -9.50
C ILE A 48 9.89 -6.71 -7.99
N LEU A 49 10.61 -7.49 -7.17
CA LEU A 49 10.57 -7.35 -5.71
C LEU A 49 11.04 -5.96 -5.25
N LEU A 50 12.11 -5.46 -5.86
CA LEU A 50 12.62 -4.11 -5.59
C LEU A 50 11.59 -3.04 -5.96
N GLY A 51 11.00 -3.15 -7.16
CA GLY A 51 9.94 -2.27 -7.62
C GLY A 51 8.73 -2.31 -6.70
N MET A 52 8.27 -3.49 -6.29
CA MET A 52 7.16 -3.66 -5.34
C MET A 52 7.46 -3.00 -3.99
N GLY A 53 8.66 -3.20 -3.43
CA GLY A 53 9.06 -2.58 -2.17
C GLY A 53 9.01 -1.05 -2.24
N LEU A 54 9.60 -0.46 -3.28
CA LEU A 54 9.57 0.98 -3.50
C LEU A 54 8.16 1.50 -3.74
N PHE A 55 7.33 0.76 -4.49
CA PHE A 55 5.95 1.11 -4.75
C PHE A 55 5.10 1.13 -3.47
N PHE A 56 5.23 0.12 -2.60
CA PHE A 56 4.58 0.12 -1.29
C PHE A 56 5.05 1.25 -0.40
N ALA A 57 6.34 1.59 -0.44
CA ALA A 57 6.86 2.73 0.31
C ALA A 57 6.29 4.06 -0.20
N ALA A 58 6.19 4.25 -1.51
CA ALA A 58 5.57 5.43 -2.11
C ALA A 58 4.09 5.54 -1.72
N ILE A 59 3.33 4.45 -1.80
CA ILE A 59 1.92 4.40 -1.37
C ILE A 59 1.81 4.75 0.12
N GLY A 60 2.63 4.14 0.97
CA GLY A 60 2.62 4.41 2.40
C GLY A 60 2.86 5.87 2.73
N ASN A 61 3.78 6.53 2.01
CA ASN A 61 4.06 7.95 2.19
C ASN A 61 2.86 8.85 1.84
N ASP A 62 2.11 8.49 0.79
CA ASP A 62 0.91 9.23 0.39
C ASP A 62 -0.32 8.89 1.25
N MET A 63 -0.32 7.73 1.91
CA MET A 63 -1.47 7.22 2.66
C MET A 63 -1.90 8.09 3.84
N GLY A 64 -0.95 8.78 4.47
CA GLY A 64 -1.24 9.74 5.55
C GLY A 64 -2.02 10.98 5.10
N ARG A 65 -2.11 11.23 3.79
CA ARG A 65 -2.80 12.38 3.19
C ARG A 65 -4.22 12.04 2.73
N TYR A 66 -4.62 10.76 2.75
CA TYR A 66 -5.97 10.36 2.35
C TYR A 66 -7.03 10.81 3.36
N ARG A 67 -7.87 11.76 2.94
CA ARG A 67 -9.11 12.10 3.67
C ARG A 67 -10.10 10.95 3.52
N GLN A 68 -11.06 10.87 4.45
CA GLN A 68 -12.06 9.80 4.47
C GLN A 68 -12.96 9.89 3.24
N THR A 69 -12.77 8.96 2.31
CA THR A 69 -13.57 8.84 1.08
C THR A 69 -14.25 7.47 1.08
N PHE A 70 -15.48 7.38 0.55
CA PHE A 70 -16.23 6.12 0.52
C PHE A 70 -15.56 5.02 -0.33
N PHE A 71 -14.71 5.39 -1.28
CA PHE A 71 -14.08 4.44 -2.22
C PHE A 71 -12.60 4.12 -1.95
N MET A 72 -11.85 4.94 -1.21
CA MET A 72 -10.39 4.82 -1.13
C MET A 72 -9.90 4.80 0.33
N GLY A 73 -9.15 3.76 0.70
CA GLY A 73 -8.57 3.57 2.05
C GLY A 73 -8.93 2.23 2.70
N ILE A 74 -8.54 2.05 3.97
CA ILE A 74 -8.87 0.89 4.79
C ILE A 74 -10.33 1.00 5.24
N ARG A 75 -11.22 0.34 4.50
CA ARG A 75 -12.67 0.38 4.70
C ARG A 75 -13.12 -0.74 5.64
N THR A 76 -13.21 -0.39 6.90
CA THR A 76 -13.84 -1.22 7.93
C THR A 76 -15.10 -0.50 8.42
N PRO A 77 -16.15 -1.20 8.88
CA PRO A 77 -17.41 -0.57 9.30
C PRO A 77 -17.20 0.60 10.28
N TRP A 78 -16.21 0.47 11.15
CA TRP A 78 -15.84 1.49 12.13
C TRP A 78 -14.99 2.64 11.58
N THR A 79 -14.07 2.42 10.63
CA THR A 79 -13.33 3.52 9.99
C THR A 79 -14.22 4.37 9.10
N LEU A 80 -15.34 3.83 8.61
CA LEU A 80 -16.37 4.59 7.90
C LEU A 80 -17.28 5.38 8.84
N ALA A 81 -17.47 4.91 10.08
CA ALA A 81 -18.29 5.56 11.08
C ALA A 81 -17.61 6.76 11.77
N ASP A 82 -16.29 6.70 12.00
CA ASP A 82 -15.54 7.73 12.73
C ASP A 82 -14.29 8.23 11.96
N GLU A 83 -14.23 9.53 11.68
CA GLU A 83 -13.11 10.18 11.01
C GLU A 83 -11.81 10.18 11.85
N ARG A 84 -11.91 10.13 13.19
CA ARG A 84 -10.74 10.03 14.09
C ARG A 84 -10.07 8.66 13.94
N VAL A 85 -10.88 7.59 13.97
CA VAL A 85 -10.42 6.21 13.76
C VAL A 85 -9.84 6.05 12.36
N TRP A 86 -10.45 6.67 11.35
CA TRP A 86 -9.91 6.73 9.98
C TRP A 86 -8.50 7.33 9.95
N LYS A 87 -8.32 8.56 10.46
CA LYS A 87 -7.03 9.29 10.41
C LYS A 87 -5.92 8.56 11.15
N GLN A 88 -6.22 8.03 12.33
CA GLN A 88 -5.23 7.31 13.14
C GLN A 88 -4.81 5.99 12.48
N THR A 89 -5.76 5.23 11.93
CA THR A 89 -5.46 3.98 11.21
C THR A 89 -4.61 4.24 9.98
N HIS A 90 -4.96 5.24 9.15
CA HIS A 90 -4.20 5.56 7.94
C HIS A 90 -2.81 6.12 8.24
N ARG A 91 -2.64 6.87 9.34
CA ARG A 91 -1.32 7.37 9.75
C ARG A 91 -0.39 6.27 10.25
N ILE A 92 -0.91 5.26 10.95
CA ILE A 92 -0.13 4.08 11.36
C ILE A 92 0.19 3.21 10.15
N ALA A 93 -0.83 2.90 9.34
CA ALA A 93 -0.66 2.13 8.11
C ALA A 93 0.36 2.78 7.18
N ALA A 94 0.32 4.10 6.97
CA ALA A 94 1.32 4.85 6.20
C ALA A 94 2.75 4.52 6.61
N ARG A 95 3.05 4.56 7.92
CA ARG A 95 4.39 4.26 8.44
C ARG A 95 4.77 2.80 8.23
N TRP A 96 3.85 1.88 8.49
CA TRP A 96 4.11 0.45 8.32
C TRP A 96 4.32 0.06 6.86
N PHE A 97 3.56 0.64 5.93
CA PHE A 97 3.74 0.44 4.49
C PHE A 97 5.11 0.96 4.02
N VAL A 98 5.57 2.12 4.52
CA VAL A 98 6.91 2.64 4.23
C VAL A 98 7.99 1.71 4.77
N LEU A 99 7.91 1.31 6.05
CA LEU A 99 8.92 0.45 6.67
C LEU A 99 8.99 -0.92 6.00
N VAL A 100 7.84 -1.55 5.74
CA VAL A 100 7.77 -2.86 5.07
C VAL A 100 8.21 -2.75 3.60
N GLY A 101 7.80 -1.69 2.89
CA GLY A 101 8.24 -1.47 1.51
C GLY A 101 9.77 -1.34 1.38
N ILE A 102 10.39 -0.57 2.27
CA ILE A 102 11.85 -0.45 2.34
C ILE A 102 12.49 -1.80 2.71
N ALA A 103 11.93 -2.52 3.69
CA ALA A 103 12.44 -3.83 4.07
C ALA A 103 12.40 -4.83 2.91
N VAL A 104 11.31 -4.87 2.14
CA VAL A 104 11.18 -5.71 0.93
C VAL A 104 12.21 -5.33 -0.12
N ALA A 105 12.44 -4.03 -0.36
CA ALA A 105 13.46 -3.58 -1.31
C ALA A 105 14.88 -3.98 -0.87
N LEU A 106 15.19 -3.87 0.43
CA LEU A 106 16.48 -4.31 0.99
C LEU A 106 16.65 -5.83 0.92
N MET A 107 15.60 -6.60 1.22
CA MET A 107 15.61 -8.06 1.07
C MET A 107 15.87 -8.46 -0.38
N ALA A 108 15.25 -7.77 -1.35
CA ALA A 108 15.48 -8.00 -2.76
C ALA A 108 16.94 -7.72 -3.18
N LEU A 109 17.64 -6.77 -2.55
CA LEU A 109 19.03 -6.44 -2.86
C LEU A 109 20.03 -7.39 -2.17
N LEU A 110 19.79 -7.71 -0.89
CA LEU A 110 20.80 -8.34 -0.03
C LEU A 110 20.68 -9.86 0.06
N LEU A 111 19.52 -10.44 -0.24
CA LEU A 111 19.27 -11.88 -0.04
C LEU A 111 19.25 -12.67 -1.36
N PRO A 112 19.46 -14.00 -1.29
CA PRO A 112 19.15 -14.91 -2.38
C PRO A 112 17.65 -14.86 -2.72
N ILE A 113 17.32 -14.97 -4.00
CA ILE A 113 15.97 -14.71 -4.50
C ILE A 113 14.88 -15.61 -3.89
N PRO A 114 15.08 -16.93 -3.74
CA PRO A 114 14.07 -17.79 -3.11
C PRO A 114 13.74 -17.33 -1.68
N VAL A 115 14.76 -16.94 -0.92
CA VAL A 115 14.61 -16.47 0.46
C VAL A 115 13.96 -15.09 0.48
N ALA A 116 14.42 -14.17 -0.37
CA ALA A 116 13.87 -12.82 -0.49
C ALA A 116 12.38 -12.86 -0.83
N GLY A 117 11.97 -13.71 -1.78
CA GLY A 117 10.58 -13.87 -2.19
C GLY A 117 9.68 -14.36 -1.07
N VAL A 118 10.07 -15.43 -0.36
CA VAL A 118 9.28 -16.00 0.75
C VAL A 118 9.17 -15.00 1.90
N LEU A 119 10.28 -14.38 2.33
CA LEU A 119 10.26 -13.42 3.43
C LEU A 119 9.44 -12.18 3.09
N SER A 120 9.56 -11.66 1.86
CA SER A 120 8.76 -10.52 1.41
C SER A 120 7.27 -10.85 1.42
N PHE A 121 6.89 -12.04 0.95
CA PHE A 121 5.50 -12.48 0.96
C PHE A 121 4.93 -12.60 2.38
N VAL A 122 5.65 -13.25 3.30
CA VAL A 122 5.26 -13.37 4.71
C VAL A 122 5.13 -11.99 5.36
N LEU A 123 6.09 -11.10 5.13
CA LEU A 123 6.10 -9.76 5.70
C LEU A 123 4.91 -8.92 5.21
N LEU A 124 4.56 -9.01 3.93
CA LEU A 124 3.39 -8.34 3.36
C LEU A 124 2.07 -8.90 3.92
N MET A 125 1.98 -10.22 4.14
CA MET A 125 0.81 -10.82 4.80
C MET A 125 0.65 -10.31 6.25
N VAL A 126 1.75 -10.28 7.00
CA VAL A 126 1.77 -9.74 8.38
C VAL A 126 1.36 -8.27 8.39
N LEU A 127 1.82 -7.46 7.42
CA LEU A 127 1.42 -6.06 7.28
C LEU A 127 -0.10 -5.94 7.10
N VAL A 128 -0.68 -6.68 6.16
CA VAL A 128 -2.14 -6.63 5.90
C VAL A 128 -2.91 -7.01 7.15
N VAL A 129 -2.62 -8.19 7.73
CA VAL A 129 -3.31 -8.67 8.94
C VAL A 129 -3.12 -7.69 10.10
N GLY A 130 -1.92 -7.17 10.30
CA GLY A 130 -1.59 -6.22 11.35
C GLY A 130 -2.38 -4.92 11.23
N VAL A 131 -2.52 -4.37 10.01
CA VAL A 131 -3.28 -3.14 9.77
C VAL A 131 -4.76 -3.34 10.08
N TYR A 132 -5.35 -4.47 9.68
CA TYR A 132 -6.74 -4.81 10.01
C TYR A 132 -6.92 -5.02 11.52
N ALA A 133 -6.01 -5.74 12.17
CA ALA A 133 -6.04 -5.97 13.62
C ALA A 133 -5.91 -4.65 14.40
N TYR A 134 -4.99 -3.76 13.99
CA TYR A 134 -4.85 -2.44 14.59
C TYR A 134 -6.12 -1.60 14.43
N SER A 135 -6.73 -1.61 13.24
CA SER A 135 -7.98 -0.92 12.98
C SER A 135 -9.08 -1.39 13.95
N TYR A 136 -9.22 -2.70 14.17
CA TYR A 136 -10.20 -3.28 15.08
C TYR A 136 -9.92 -2.95 16.56
N LEU A 137 -8.67 -3.06 17.00
CA LEU A 137 -8.27 -2.72 18.37
C LEU A 137 -8.53 -1.24 18.67
N LEU A 138 -8.27 -0.36 17.71
CA LEU A 138 -8.52 1.07 17.85
C LEU A 138 -10.02 1.35 18.01
N PHE A 139 -10.87 0.72 17.19
CA PHE A 139 -12.32 0.82 17.35
C PHE A 139 -12.80 0.36 18.71
N ARG A 140 -12.30 -0.79 19.19
CA ARG A 140 -12.69 -1.33 20.51
C ARG A 140 -12.28 -0.38 21.65
N ARG A 141 -11.16 0.33 21.54
CA ARG A 141 -10.74 1.33 22.54
C ARG A 141 -11.56 2.61 22.51
N THR A 142 -12.09 3.00 21.36
CA THR A 142 -12.93 4.20 21.22
C THR A 142 -14.38 3.95 21.68
N ASN A 143 -14.84 2.69 21.61
CA ASN A 143 -16.21 2.29 21.98
C ASN A 143 -16.34 1.62 23.36
N ALA A 144 -15.24 1.44 24.09
CA ALA A 144 -15.23 1.00 25.50
C ALA A 144 -15.09 2.22 26.41
#